data_AF-A0A175R8D0-F1
#
_entry.id   AF-A0A175R8D0-F1
#
_cell.length_a   1.000
_cell.length_b   1.000
_cell.length_c   1.000
_cell.angle_alpha   90.00
_cell.angle_beta   90.00
_cell.angle_gamma   90.00
#
_symmetry.space_group_name_H-M   'P 1'
#
loop_
_entity.id
_entity.type
_entity.pdbx_description
1 polymer ?
#
loop_
_entity_poly.entity_id
_entity_poly.type
_entity_poly.pdbx_seq_one_letter_code
_entity_poly.pdbx_strand_id
1 'polypeptide(L)'
;MSADPELSRLIADVIDAGLLMPGSREMVVAQRVASDGQRSLSIEDRRVWESGVLPILAQPIDIQIAVRALVRRSHRLPRRAVA
;
A
#
# COMPACT_ATOMS: atom_id res chain seq x y z
N MET A 1 -23.71 -4.60 -0.57
CA MET A 1 -23.34 -3.29 -1.15
C MET A 1 -22.00 -3.51 -1.81
N SER A 2 -21.88 -3.22 -3.11
CA SER A 2 -20.62 -3.41 -3.85
C SER A 2 -19.53 -2.47 -3.32
N ALA A 3 -18.28 -2.91 -3.32
CA ALA A 3 -17.15 -2.03 -3.10
C ALA A 3 -17.13 -0.92 -4.16
N ASP A 4 -16.65 0.26 -3.76
CA ASP A 4 -16.45 1.41 -4.65
C ASP A 4 -15.41 1.02 -5.73
N PRO A 5 -15.76 1.08 -7.04
CA PRO A 5 -14.85 0.70 -8.12
C PRO A 5 -13.57 1.53 -8.17
N GLU A 6 -13.64 2.83 -7.84
CA GLU A 6 -12.48 3.72 -7.87
C GLU A 6 -11.50 3.37 -6.75
N LEU A 7 -12.03 3.17 -5.53
CA LEU A 7 -11.24 2.72 -4.39
C LEU A 7 -10.60 1.34 -4.65
N SER A 8 -11.37 0.43 -5.27
CA SER A 8 -10.88 -0.92 -5.60
C SER A 8 -9.73 -0.86 -6.61
N ARG A 9 -9.83 0.03 -7.60
CA ARG A 9 -8.77 0.28 -8.58
C ARG A 9 -7.52 0.84 -7.90
N LEU A 10 -7.67 1.84 -7.05
CA LEU A 10 -6.55 2.44 -6.32
C LEU A 10 -5.82 1.41 -5.42
N ILE A 11 -6.58 0.54 -4.74
CA ILE A 11 -6.01 -0.54 -3.93
C ILE A 11 -5.22 -1.52 -4.80
N ALA A 12 -5.73 -1.89 -5.97
CA ALA A 12 -5.02 -2.75 -6.91
C ALA A 12 -3.70 -2.11 -7.36
N ASP A 13 -3.72 -0.83 -7.75
CA ASP A 13 -2.53 -0.12 -8.20
C ASP A 13 -1.47 -0.01 -7.08
N VAL A 14 -1.89 0.19 -5.82
CA VAL A 14 -1.00 0.21 -4.63
C VAL A 14 -0.36 -1.16 -4.37
N ILE A 15 -1.12 -2.25 -4.52
CA ILE A 15 -0.62 -3.62 -4.37
C ILE A 15 0.36 -3.96 -5.50
N ASP A 16 0.03 -3.64 -6.76
CA ASP A 16 0.88 -3.88 -7.92
C ASP A 16 2.18 -3.06 -7.88
N ALA A 17 2.11 -1.82 -7.38
CA ALA A 17 3.27 -1.00 -7.08
C ALA A 17 4.10 -1.55 -5.89
N GLY A 18 3.59 -2.57 -5.19
CA GLY A 18 4.17 -3.23 -4.03
C GLY A 18 4.32 -2.31 -2.82
N LEU A 19 3.50 -1.25 -2.72
CA LEU A 19 3.55 -0.28 -1.63
C LEU A 19 3.06 -0.90 -0.31
N LEU A 20 2.27 -1.98 -0.39
CA LEU A 20 1.99 -2.87 0.73
C LEU A 20 2.95 -4.06 0.71
N MET A 21 3.36 -4.51 1.89
CA MET A 21 4.23 -5.67 2.01
C MET A 21 3.43 -6.95 1.65
N PRO A 22 3.96 -7.83 0.77
CA PRO A 22 3.28 -9.07 0.42
C PRO A 22 2.96 -9.92 1.65
N GLY A 23 1.70 -10.35 1.76
CA GLY A 23 1.22 -11.16 2.89
C GLY A 23 1.04 -10.41 4.20
N SER A 24 1.25 -9.09 4.22
CA SER A 24 1.03 -8.29 5.42
C SER A 24 -0.45 -8.14 5.74
N ARG A 25 -0.74 -7.79 7.00
CA ARG A 25 -2.12 -7.58 7.46
C ARG A 25 -2.79 -6.42 6.70
N GLU A 26 -2.03 -5.38 6.38
CA GLU A 26 -2.47 -4.24 5.57
C GLU A 26 -2.89 -4.66 4.16
N MET A 27 -2.13 -5.54 3.51
CA MET A 27 -2.49 -6.09 2.20
C MET A 27 -3.80 -6.88 2.25
N VAL A 28 -3.94 -7.75 3.25
CA VAL A 28 -5.17 -8.56 3.45
C VAL A 28 -6.38 -7.66 3.70
N VAL A 29 -6.24 -6.66 4.58
CA VAL A 29 -7.31 -5.71 4.89
C VAL A 29 -7.67 -4.87 3.66
N ALA A 30 -6.68 -4.39 2.89
CA ALA A 30 -6.92 -3.65 1.66
C ALA A 30 -7.68 -4.50 0.62
N GLN A 31 -7.28 -5.76 0.42
CA GLN A 31 -7.97 -6.69 -0.47
C GLN A 31 -9.44 -6.91 -0.06
N ARG A 32 -9.67 -7.00 1.25
CA ARG A 32 -11.03 -7.15 1.82
C ARG A 32 -11.89 -5.92 1.57
N VAL A 33 -11.33 -4.72 1.73
CA VAL A 33 -12.04 -3.47 1.40
C VAL A 33 -12.35 -3.38 -0.10
N ALA A 34 -11.43 -3.79 -0.97
CA ALA A 34 -11.66 -3.81 -2.41
C ALA A 34 -12.75 -4.82 -2.84
N SER A 35 -12.95 -5.90 -2.07
CA SER A 35 -13.94 -6.94 -2.39
C SER A 35 -15.31 -6.65 -1.75
N ASP A 36 -15.31 -6.30 -0.46
CA ASP A 36 -16.50 -6.29 0.38
C ASP A 36 -16.90 -4.86 0.82
N GLY A 37 -16.05 -3.86 0.56
CA GLY A 37 -16.21 -2.49 1.01
C GLY A 37 -15.82 -2.26 2.48
N GLN A 38 -15.57 -1.00 2.86
CA GLN A 38 -15.08 -0.62 4.20
C GLN A 38 -16.04 -0.99 5.36
N ARG A 39 -17.33 -1.15 5.08
CA ARG A 39 -18.35 -1.46 6.08
C ARG A 39 -18.25 -2.90 6.60
N SER A 40 -17.60 -3.80 5.87
CA SER A 40 -17.40 -5.20 6.27
C SER A 40 -16.28 -5.38 7.30
N LEU A 41 -15.47 -4.34 7.53
CA LEU A 41 -14.32 -4.43 8.43
C LEU A 41 -14.74 -4.63 9.89
N SER A 42 -14.06 -5.55 10.55
CA SER A 42 -14.07 -5.66 12.01
C SER A 42 -13.45 -4.40 12.65
N ILE A 43 -13.64 -4.20 13.97
CA ILE A 43 -13.03 -3.07 14.68
C ILE A 43 -11.50 -3.11 14.57
N GLU A 44 -10.92 -4.31 14.65
CA GLU A 44 -9.48 -4.49 14.57
C GLU A 44 -8.95 -4.24 13.14
N ASP A 45 -9.63 -4.76 12.13
CA ASP A 45 -9.25 -4.52 10.73
C ASP A 45 -9.45 -3.06 10.34
N ARG A 46 -10.44 -2.38 10.92
CA ARG A 46 -10.64 -0.94 10.73
C ARG A 46 -9.46 -0.13 11.25
N ARG A 47 -8.86 -0.52 12.39
CA ARG A 47 -7.63 0.14 12.87
C ARG A 47 -6.48 -0.03 11.90
N VAL A 48 -6.28 -1.23 11.36
CA VAL A 48 -5.24 -1.51 10.35
C VAL A 48 -5.49 -0.72 9.07
N TRP A 49 -6.75 -0.65 8.63
CA TRP A 49 -7.16 0.17 7.50
C TRP A 49 -6.82 1.65 7.71
N GLU A 50 -7.21 2.21 8.86
CA GLU A 50 -7.04 3.63 9.16
C GLU A 50 -5.58 4.04 9.39
N SER A 51 -4.81 3.22 10.11
CA SER A 51 -3.43 3.56 10.47
C SER A 51 -2.37 3.07 9.49
N GLY A 52 -2.64 1.98 8.78
CA GLY A 52 -1.68 1.34 7.88
C GLY A 52 -1.98 1.58 6.40
N VAL A 53 -3.24 1.42 5.98
CA VAL A 53 -3.60 1.45 4.55
C VAL A 53 -3.95 2.85 4.06
N LEU A 54 -4.82 3.58 4.78
CA LEU A 54 -5.27 4.92 4.37
C LEU A 54 -4.13 5.91 4.14
N PRO A 55 -3.06 5.98 4.97
CA PRO A 55 -1.96 6.92 4.72
C PRO A 55 -1.22 6.67 3.40
N ILE A 56 -1.21 5.42 2.93
CA ILE A 56 -0.62 5.04 1.64
C ILE A 56 -1.56 5.45 0.50
N LEU A 57 -2.87 5.20 0.65
CA LEU A 57 -3.86 5.59 -0.36
C LEU A 57 -4.03 7.11 -0.48
N ALA A 58 -3.85 7.85 0.61
CA ALA A 58 -4.00 9.30 0.64
C ALA A 58 -2.84 10.05 -0.05
N GLN A 59 -1.71 9.38 -0.30
CA GLN A 59 -0.57 9.97 -0.98
C GLN A 59 -0.67 9.75 -2.49
N PRO A 60 -0.25 10.72 -3.34
CA PRO A 60 -0.21 10.53 -4.78
C PRO A 60 0.67 9.34 -5.15
N ILE A 61 0.11 8.36 -5.88
CA ILE A 61 0.78 7.09 -6.17
C ILE A 61 2.08 7.26 -6.96
N ASP A 62 2.12 8.21 -7.90
CA ASP A 62 3.30 8.50 -8.72
C ASP A 62 4.50 8.95 -7.88
N ILE A 63 4.24 9.77 -6.85
CA ILE A 63 5.27 10.24 -5.92
C ILE A 63 5.81 9.06 -5.12
N GLN A 64 4.93 8.18 -4.64
CA GLN A 64 5.32 7.02 -3.85
C GLN A 64 6.17 6.03 -4.66
N ILE A 65 5.79 5.77 -5.92
CA ILE A 65 6.57 4.93 -6.84
C ILE A 65 7.95 5.53 -7.08
N ALA A 66 8.03 6.84 -7.36
CA ALA A 66 9.30 7.53 -7.61
C ALA A 66 10.24 7.50 -6.38
N VAL A 67 9.72 7.75 -5.18
CA VAL A 67 10.48 7.67 -3.93
C VAL A 67 11.02 6.25 -3.71
N ARG A 68 10.19 5.23 -3.92
CA ARG A 68 10.60 3.83 -3.74
C ARG A 68 11.66 3.40 -4.75
N ALA A 69 11.54 3.85 -6.00
CA ALA A 69 12.56 3.63 -7.03
C ALA A 69 13.91 4.27 -6.66
N LEU A 70 13.88 5.50 -6.12
CA LEU A 70 15.07 6.20 -5.62
C LEU A 70 15.74 5.44 -4.47
N VAL A 71 14.97 5.02 -3.46
CA VAL A 71 15.48 4.25 -2.31
C VAL A 71 16.13 2.93 -2.78
N ARG A 72 15.46 2.19 -3.68
CA ARG A 72 16.02 0.96 -4.26
C ARG A 72 17.33 1.22 -5.01
N ARG A 73 17.46 2.35 -5.72
CA ARG A 73 18.69 2.73 -6.42
C ARG A 73 19.82 3.06 -5.43
N SER A 74 19.53 3.82 -4.38
CA SER A 74 20.52 4.18 -3.34
C SER A 74 21.07 2.94 -2.61
N HIS A 75 20.25 1.91 -2.39
CA HIS A 75 20.70 0.65 -1.78
C HIS A 75 21.54 -0.25 -2.70
N ARG A 76 21.58 0.01 -4.02
CA ARG A 76 22.37 -0.78 -4.98
C ARG A 76 23.75 -0.18 -5.28
N LEU A 77 24.08 0.99 -4.75
CA LEU A 77 25.42 1.54 -4.88
C LEU A 77 26.34 0.87 -3.85
N PRO A 78 27.44 0.21 -4.27
CA PRO A 78 28.43 -0.28 -3.31
C PRO A 78 28.95 0.92 -2.53
N ARG A 79 28.89 0.85 -1.19
CA ARG A 79 29.63 1.77 -0.32
C ARG A 79 31.09 1.67 -0.77
N ARG A 80 31.56 2.71 -1.45
CA ARG A 80 32.95 2.83 -1.88
C ARG A 80 33.78 2.66 -0.61
N ALA A 81 34.49 1.54 -0.51
CA ALA A 81 35.46 1.34 0.54
C ALA A 81 36.51 2.44 0.36
N VAL A 82 36.54 3.37 1.31
CA VAL A 82 37.65 4.31 1.44
C VAL A 82 38.78 3.47 2.02
N ALA A 83 39.72 3.09 1.15
CA ALA A 83 41.02 2.56 1.51
C ALA A 83 41.96 3.73 1.85
#